data_AF-D4N0J2-F1
#
_entry.id   AF-D4N0J2-F1
#
_cell.length_a   1.000
_cell.length_b   1.000
_cell.length_c   1.000
_cell.angle_alpha   90.00
_cell.angle_beta   90.00
_cell.angle_gamma   90.00
#
_symmetry.space_group_name_H-M   'P 1'
#
loop_
_entity.id
_entity.type
_entity.pdbx_description
1 polymer ?
#
loop_
_entity_poly.entity_id
_entity_poly.type
_entity_poly.pdbx_seq_one_letter_code
_entity_poly.pdbx_strand_id
1 'polypeptide(L)' 'MNNKKKRELTNEEIDENIFEMCNICSTTDCTGLIQVVPRTAAELESYEELYPFRPPFLPRDDD' A
#
# COMPACT_ATOMS: atom_id res chain seq x y z
N MET A 1 5.07 2.75 -34.64
CA MET A 1 3.96 2.35 -33.75
C MET A 1 4.08 0.85 -33.54
N ASN A 2 4.58 0.38 -32.38
CA ASN A 2 4.80 -1.05 -32.14
C ASN A 2 3.55 -1.66 -31.53
N ASN A 3 2.72 -2.28 -32.36
CA ASN A 3 1.50 -2.98 -31.93
C ASN A 3 1.89 -4.34 -31.34
N LYS A 4 2.10 -4.43 -30.02
CA LYS A 4 2.21 -5.72 -29.32
C LYS A 4 0.84 -6.38 -29.32
N LYS A 5 0.66 -7.39 -30.18
CA LYS A 5 -0.51 -8.27 -30.18
C LYS A 5 -0.51 -9.06 -28.87
N LYS A 6 -1.57 -8.94 -28.05
CA LYS A 6 -1.73 -9.82 -26.88
C LYS A 6 -1.87 -11.26 -27.38
N ARG A 7 -1.02 -12.15 -26.89
CA ARG A 7 -1.13 -13.59 -27.14
C ARG A 7 -2.32 -14.11 -26.33
N GLU A 8 -3.22 -14.84 -26.99
CA GLU A 8 -4.28 -15.59 -26.32
C GLU A 8 -3.67 -16.87 -25.75
N LEU A 9 -3.93 -17.13 -24.46
CA LEU A 9 -3.47 -18.32 -23.75
C LEU A 9 -4.51 -19.43 -23.90
N THR A 10 -4.06 -20.69 -23.91
CA THR A 10 -4.98 -21.84 -23.85
C THR A 10 -5.50 -22.06 -22.43
N ASN A 11 -6.60 -22.79 -22.29
CA ASN A 11 -7.13 -23.15 -20.97
C ASN A 11 -6.13 -23.98 -20.14
N GLU A 12 -5.36 -24.86 -20.79
CA GLU A 12 -4.32 -25.68 -20.15
C GLU A 12 -3.19 -24.80 -19.60
N GLU A 13 -2.71 -23.83 -20.40
CA GLU A 13 -1.68 -22.87 -19.95
C GLU A 13 -2.19 -22.01 -18.77
N ILE A 14 -3.48 -21.69 -18.72
CA ILE A 14 -4.08 -20.94 -17.62
C ILE A 14 -4.12 -21.80 -16.33
N ASP A 15 -4.55 -23.05 -16.44
CA ASP A 15 -4.65 -23.98 -15.31
C ASP A 15 -3.28 -24.30 -14.69
N GLU A 16 -2.24 -24.45 -15.52
CA GLU A 16 -0.88 -24.69 -15.03
C GLU A 16 -0.31 -23.49 -14.26
N ASN A 17 -0.62 -22.27 -14.70
CA ASN A 17 -0.07 -21.04 -14.12
C ASN A 17 -0.98 -20.41 -13.04
N ILE A 18 -2.12 -21.02 -12.73
CA ILE A 18 -3.09 -20.47 -11.77
C ILE A 18 -2.50 -20.32 -10.37
N PHE A 19 -1.68 -21.29 -9.94
CA PHE A 19 -1.02 -21.28 -8.63
C PHE A 19 0.04 -20.17 -8.54
N GLU A 20 0.77 -19.92 -9.62
CA GLU A 20 1.72 -18.82 -9.70
C GLU A 20 1.01 -17.47 -9.60
N MET A 21 -0.12 -17.31 -10.29
CA MET A 21 -0.95 -16.11 -10.19
C MET A 21 -1.50 -15.88 -8.77
N CYS A 22 -1.93 -16.93 -8.08
CA CYS A 22 -2.39 -16.84 -6.69
C CYS A 22 -1.29 -16.43 -5.71
N ASN A 23 -0.02 -16.72 -6.01
CA ASN A 23 1.13 -16.25 -5.21
C ASN A 23 1.45 -14.76 -5.43
N ILE A 24 1.03 -14.16 -6.55
CA ILE A 24 1.22 -12.73 -6.84
C ILE A 24 0.12 -11.88 -6.18
N CYS A 25 -1.00 -12.49 -5.79
CA CYS A 25 -1.98 -11.84 -4.94
C CYS A 25 -1.33 -11.47 -3.61
N SER A 26 -0.98 -10.19 -3.46
CA SER A 26 -0.53 -9.66 -2.18
C SER A 26 -1.55 -10.03 -1.11
N THR A 27 -1.15 -10.89 -0.18
CA THR A 27 -1.83 -11.03 1.11
C THR A 27 -1.50 -9.77 1.90
N THR A 28 -2.05 -8.63 1.50
CA THR A 28 -2.12 -7.51 2.43
C THR A 28 -2.99 -8.03 3.56
N ASP A 29 -2.36 -8.35 4.69
CA ASP A 29 -3.09 -8.64 5.90
C ASP A 29 -3.99 -7.43 6.16
N CYS A 30 -5.29 -7.58 5.91
CA CYS A 30 -6.29 -6.57 6.20
C CYS A 30 -6.57 -6.51 7.71
N THR A 31 -5.58 -6.79 8.56
CA THR A 31 -5.53 -6.33 9.95
C THR A 31 -5.07 -4.87 10.02
N GLY A 32 -5.34 -4.08 8.97
CA GLY A 32 -5.34 -2.63 9.07
C GLY A 32 -6.30 -2.27 10.19
N LEU A 33 -5.75 -2.08 11.40
CA LEU A 33 -6.46 -1.47 12.51
C LEU A 33 -7.12 -0.24 11.90
N ILE A 34 -8.45 -0.23 11.88
CA ILE A 34 -9.21 0.93 11.43
C ILE A 34 -8.59 2.11 12.17
N GLN A 35 -7.99 3.04 11.43
CA GLN A 35 -7.30 4.17 12.03
C GLN A 35 -8.35 4.98 12.78
N VAL A 36 -8.43 4.78 14.09
CA VAL A 36 -9.30 5.57 14.93
C VAL A 36 -8.67 6.94 14.97
N VAL A 37 -9.38 7.92 14.40
CA VAL A 37 -8.95 9.31 14.48
C VAL A 37 -8.84 9.65 15.98
N PRO A 38 -7.69 10.21 16.42
CA PRO A 38 -7.53 10.59 17.81
C PRO A 38 -8.65 11.55 18.22
N ARG A 39 -9.24 11.30 19.39
CA ARG A 39 -10.37 12.08 19.93
C ARG A 39 -9.88 13.30 20.69
N THR A 40 -8.64 13.27 21.17
CA THR A 40 -8.04 14.34 21.97
C THR A 40 -6.64 14.69 21.48
N ALA A 41 -6.18 15.90 21.83
CA ALA A 41 -4.82 16.34 21.53
C ALA A 41 -3.76 15.46 22.23
N ALA A 42 -4.04 15.01 23.46
CA ALA A 42 -3.14 14.15 24.22
C ALA A 42 -2.90 12.78 23.55
N GLU A 43 -3.93 12.19 22.94
CA GLU A 43 -3.79 10.95 22.17
C GLU A 43 -2.91 11.14 20.92
N LEU A 44 -3.04 12.30 20.26
CA LEU A 44 -2.23 12.63 19.08
C LEU A 44 -0.76 12.84 19.44
N GLU A 45 -0.48 13.51 20.56
CA GLU A 45 0.88 13.69 21.11
C GLU A 45 1.50 12.34 21.49
N SER A 46 0.77 11.50 22.24
CA SER A 46 1.24 10.15 22.61
C SER A 46 1.54 9.28 21.39
N TYR A 47 0.76 9.41 20.32
CA TYR A 47 1.01 8.69 19.07
C TYR A 47 2.25 9.21 18.33
N GLU A 48 2.47 10.52 18.35
CA GLU A 48 3.66 11.17 17.77
C GLU A 48 4.96 10.77 18.49
N GLU A 49 4.91 10.57 19.81
CA GLU A 49 6.04 10.06 20.60
C GLU A 49 6.45 8.64 20.21
N LEU A 50 5.48 7.77 19.92
CA LEU A 50 5.74 6.38 19.50
C LEU A 50 6.21 6.30 18.05
N TYR A 51 5.62 7.13 17.19
CA TYR A 51 5.87 7.12 15.76
C TYR A 51 5.82 8.55 15.20
N PRO A 52 6.96 9.13 14.77
CA PRO A 52 7.01 10.46 14.16
C PRO A 52 6.38 10.42 12.76
N PHE A 53 5.06 10.59 12.69
CA PHE A 53 4.30 10.50 11.44
C PHE A 53 4.20 11.85 10.70
N ARG A 54 4.53 12.97 11.37
CA ARG A 54 4.48 14.29 10.76
C ARG A 54 5.77 14.58 9.98
N PRO A 55 5.68 15.32 8.85
CA PRO A 55 6.86 15.77 8.15
C PRO A 55 7.78 16.58 9.08
N PRO A 56 9.10 16.51 8.90
CA PRO A 56 10.02 17.38 9.63
C PRO A 56 9.67 18.84 9.34
N PHE A 57 9.79 19.70 10.36
CA PHE A 57 9.65 21.13 10.17
C PHE A 57 10.74 21.63 9.22
N LEU A 58 10.34 22.12 8.06
CA LEU A 58 11.22 22.82 7.14
C LEU A 58 10.99 24.31 7.36
N PRO A 59 11.98 25.09 7.85
CA PRO A 59 11.85 26.53 7.88
C PRO A 59 11.60 27.01 6.45
N ARG A 60 10.61 27.88 6.28
CA ARG A 60 10.46 28.59 5.01
C ARG A 60 11.64 29.55 4.89
N ASP A 61 12.41 29.39 3.82
CA ASP A 61 13.25 30.47 3.32
C ASP A 61 12.28 31.52 2.75
N ASP A 62 11.77 32.40 3.62
CA ASP A 62 11.02 33.58 3.19
C ASP A 62 12.06 34.58 2.64
N ASP A 63 12.31 34.53 1.32
CA ASP A 63 13.10 35.51 0.54
C ASP A 63 12.40 36.88 0.44
#